data_AF-A0A381TWJ4-F1
#
_entry.id   AF-A0A381TWJ4-F1
#
_cell.length_a   1.000
_cell.length_b   1.000
_cell.length_c   1.000
_cell.angle_alpha   90.00
_cell.angle_beta   90.00
_cell.angle_gamma   90.00
#
_symmetry.space_group_name_H-M   'P 1'
#
loop_
_entity.id
_entity.type
_entity.pdbx_description
1 polymer ?
#
loop_
_entity_poly.entity_id
_entity_poly.type
_entity_poly.pdbx_seq_one_letter_code
_entity_poly.pdbx_strand_id
1 'polypeptide(L)'
;VIDGPLRICGGSTGKDVLTATKQLATLGTGDRVHLAAENSRARCLLICGQPLKEPIVRYGPFVMNTREEVLKAAHDFQSGNF
;
A
#
# COMPACT_ATOMS: atom_id res chain seq x y z
N VAL A 1 -3.26 -9.18 -1.93
CA VAL A 1 -3.29 -10.66 -1.87
C VAL A 1 -2.18 -11.21 -2.75
N ILE A 2 -1.29 -12.02 -2.17
CA ILE A 2 -0.12 -12.57 -2.88
C ILE A 2 -0.55 -13.83 -3.63
N ASP A 3 -1.24 -14.75 -2.94
CA ASP A 3 -1.63 -16.06 -3.47
C ASP A 3 -2.91 -16.57 -2.78
N GLY A 4 -3.65 -17.43 -3.47
CA GLY A 4 -4.95 -17.98 -3.05
C GLY A 4 -6.13 -16.98 -2.99
N PRO A 5 -7.37 -17.47 -3.03
CA PRO A 5 -8.56 -16.66 -2.83
C PRO A 5 -8.67 -16.23 -1.36
N LEU A 6 -8.90 -14.94 -1.12
CA LEU A 6 -9.06 -14.39 0.22
C LEU A 6 -10.37 -13.61 0.30
N ARG A 7 -11.23 -13.95 1.25
CA ARG A 7 -12.41 -13.16 1.58
C ARG A 7 -12.05 -12.12 2.65
N ILE A 8 -12.35 -10.86 2.36
CA ILE A 8 -12.27 -9.75 3.30
C ILE A 8 -13.69 -9.51 3.78
N CYS A 9 -14.00 -9.89 5.01
CA CYS A 9 -15.32 -9.65 5.57
C CYS A 9 -15.40 -8.21 6.05
N GLY A 10 -16.40 -7.49 5.55
CA GLY A 10 -16.75 -6.21 6.15
C GLY A 10 -17.23 -6.44 7.58
N GLY A 11 -17.01 -5.49 8.49
CA GLY A 11 -17.59 -5.58 9.85
C GLY A 11 -19.12 -5.60 9.84
N SER A 12 -19.76 -5.23 10.95
CA SER A 12 -21.22 -5.33 11.20
C SER A 12 -22.17 -4.76 10.12
N THR A 13 -21.66 -4.01 9.14
CA THR A 13 -22.45 -3.31 8.11
C THR A 13 -21.83 -3.41 6.70
N GLY A 14 -20.73 -4.14 6.52
CA GLY A 14 -19.97 -4.15 5.27
C GLY A 14 -20.29 -5.34 4.36
N LYS A 15 -20.16 -5.15 3.05
CA LYS A 15 -20.19 -6.26 2.09
C LYS A 15 -18.89 -7.06 2.19
N ASP A 16 -19.02 -8.38 2.23
CA ASP A 16 -17.89 -9.29 2.05
C ASP A 16 -17.33 -9.13 0.64
N VAL A 17 -16.00 -8.98 0.54
CA VAL A 17 -15.30 -8.85 -0.74
C VAL A 17 -14.39 -10.04 -0.94
N LEU A 18 -14.66 -10.83 -1.98
CA LEU A 18 -13.74 -11.86 -2.43
C LEU A 18 -12.63 -11.20 -3.27
N THR A 19 -11.40 -11.37 -2.83
CA THR A 19 -10.21 -10.83 -3.49
C THR A 19 -9.44 -11.96 -4.15
N ALA A 20 -9.15 -11.81 -5.44
CA ALA A 20 -8.33 -12.74 -6.20
C ALA A 20 -6.83 -12.51 -5.95
N THR A 21 -6.00 -13.44 -6.43
CA THR A 21 -4.55 -13.31 -6.39
C THR A 21 -4.05 -12.06 -7.11
N LYS A 22 -2.96 -11.46 -6.61
CA LYS A 22 -2.31 -10.26 -7.15
C LYS A 22 -3.18 -8.99 -7.15
N GLN A 23 -4.19 -8.93 -6.29
CA GLN A 23 -5.01 -7.74 -6.11
C GLN A 23 -4.63 -6.94 -4.85
N LEU A 24 -4.85 -5.63 -4.91
CA LEU A 24 -4.79 -4.71 -3.79
C LEU A 24 -6.22 -4.34 -3.38
N ALA A 25 -6.52 -4.45 -2.08
CA ALA A 25 -7.76 -3.99 -1.52
C ALA A 25 -7.48 -2.83 -0.56
N THR A 26 -8.22 -1.74 -0.70
CA THR A 26 -8.16 -0.59 0.21
C THR A 26 -9.20 -0.76 1.32
N LEU A 27 -8.75 -0.75 2.56
CA LEU A 27 -9.63 -0.84 3.72
C LEU A 27 -10.11 0.57 4.12
N GLY A 28 -11.38 0.67 4.52
CA GLY A 28 -11.93 1.89 5.09
C GLY A 28 -11.53 2.09 6.54
N THR A 29 -12.16 3.07 7.20
CA THR A 29 -11.99 3.28 8.64
C THR A 29 -12.56 2.11 9.44
N GLY A 30 -11.85 1.72 10.49
CA GLY A 30 -12.22 0.61 11.36
C GLY A 30 -11.08 0.24 12.31
N ASP A 31 -11.41 -0.52 13.35
CA ASP A 31 -10.46 -1.03 14.34
C ASP A 31 -10.00 -2.47 14.03
N ARG A 32 -10.74 -3.19 13.18
CA ARG A 32 -10.54 -4.60 12.88
C ARG A 32 -10.74 -4.90 11.40
N VAL A 33 -10.03 -5.91 10.92
CA VAL A 33 -10.24 -6.53 9.60
C VAL A 33 -10.38 -8.04 9.78
N HIS A 34 -11.40 -8.62 9.17
CA HIS A 34 -11.64 -10.05 9.18
C HIS A 34 -11.22 -10.62 7.83
N LEU A 35 -10.26 -11.56 7.86
CA LEU A 35 -9.73 -12.22 6.68
C LEU A 35 -9.99 -13.71 6.80
N ALA A 36 -10.64 -14.29 5.80
CA ALA A 36 -10.91 -15.72 5.72
C ALA A 36 -10.31 -16.27 4.43
N ALA A 37 -9.47 -17.30 4.56
CA ALA A 37 -9.17 -18.17 3.43
C ALA A 37 -10.41 -19.03 3.17
N GLU A 38 -10.76 -19.23 1.89
CA GLU A 38 -11.87 -20.10 1.55
C GLU A 38 -11.43 -21.57 1.52
N ASN A 39 -11.53 -22.21 0.36
CA ASN A 39 -11.29 -23.65 0.20
C ASN A 39 -9.82 -24.01 -0.05
N SER A 40 -8.91 -23.02 -0.01
CA SER A 40 -7.49 -23.23 -0.28
C SER A 40 -6.61 -22.25 0.49
N ARG A 41 -5.31 -22.57 0.58
CA ARG A 41 -4.32 -21.74 1.25
C ARG A 41 -4.28 -20.35 0.62
N ALA A 42 -4.37 -19.31 1.44
CA ALA A 42 -4.19 -17.93 1.03
C ALA A 42 -2.93 -17.32 1.66
N ARG A 43 -2.29 -16.40 0.95
CA ARG A 43 -1.13 -15.63 1.40
C ARG A 43 -1.36 -14.16 1.06
N CYS A 44 -1.28 -13.28 2.05
CA CYS A 44 -1.50 -11.86 1.86
C CYS A 44 -0.55 -11.02 2.71
N LEU A 45 -0.48 -9.73 2.40
CA LEU A 45 0.21 -8.73 3.20
C LEU A 45 -0.83 -7.71 3.64
N LEU A 46 -0.88 -7.43 4.94
CA LEU A 46 -1.67 -6.34 5.52
C LEU A 46 -0.70 -5.20 5.84
N ILE A 47 -0.93 -4.04 5.23
CA ILE A 47 -0.10 -2.84 5.43
C ILE A 47 -1.00 -1.77 6.02
N CYS A 48 -0.60 -1.19 7.14
CA CYS A 48 -1.24 -0.05 7.76
C CYS A 48 -0.17 0.94 8.26
N GLY A 49 -0.56 2.21 8.36
CA GLY A 49 0.34 3.27 8.81
C GLY A 49 -0.41 4.57 9.04
N GLN A 50 0.16 5.42 9.89
CA GLN A 50 -0.36 6.76 10.09
C GLN A 50 -0.04 7.62 8.85
N PRO A 51 -1.02 8.32 8.26
CA PRO A 51 -0.75 9.25 7.17
C PRO A 51 0.24 10.33 7.61
N LEU A 52 1.31 10.51 6.82
CA LEU A 52 2.35 11.51 7.10
C LEU A 52 1.84 12.95 6.95
N LYS A 53 0.82 13.17 6.09
CA LYS A 53 0.22 14.47 5.80
C LYS A 53 1.21 15.53 5.27
N GLU A 54 2.30 15.08 4.66
CA GLU A 54 3.26 15.95 4.00
C GLU A 54 3.08 15.90 2.48
N PRO A 55 3.48 16.96 1.76
CA PRO A 55 3.55 16.93 0.30
C PRO A 55 4.49 15.82 -0.17
N ILE A 56 4.10 15.13 -1.23
CA ILE A 56 4.90 14.06 -1.86
C ILE A 56 5.22 14.50 -3.28
N VAL A 57 6.51 14.71 -3.56
CA VAL A 57 7.04 14.98 -4.89
C VAL A 57 7.94 13.82 -5.29
N ARG A 58 7.75 13.28 -6.49
CA ARG A 58 8.49 12.11 -6.99
C ARG A 58 9.13 12.41 -8.34
N TYR A 59 10.39 12.02 -8.49
CA TYR A 59 11.10 11.98 -9.77
C TYR A 59 11.93 10.70 -9.87
N GLY A 60 11.49 9.79 -10.75
CA GLY A 60 12.14 8.49 -10.91
C GLY A 60 12.17 7.69 -9.60
N PRO A 61 13.37 7.31 -9.09
CA PRO A 61 13.54 6.59 -7.83
C PRO A 61 13.53 7.51 -6.59
N PHE A 62 13.50 8.84 -6.76
CA PHE A 62 13.59 9.80 -5.66
C PHE A 62 12.21 10.30 -5.24
N VAL A 63 12.00 10.41 -3.92
CA VAL A 63 10.79 10.94 -3.29
C VAL A 63 11.21 11.93 -2.21
N MET A 64 10.76 13.19 -2.29
CA MET A 64 10.98 14.24 -1.28
C MET A 64 9.71 15.09 -1.11
N ASN A 65 9.77 16.15 -0.31
CA ASN A 65 8.62 17.00 -0.01
C ASN A 65 8.46 18.17 -1.02
N THR A 66 9.55 18.66 -1.62
CA THR A 66 9.51 19.78 -2.59
C THR A 66 10.14 19.43 -3.95
N ARG A 67 9.88 20.23 -4.99
CA ARG A 67 10.42 20.00 -6.34
C ARG A 67 11.92 20.25 -6.39
N GLU A 68 12.37 21.28 -5.69
CA GLU A 68 13.77 21.68 -5.58
C GLU A 68 14.61 20.57 -4.93
N GLU A 69 14.11 19.96 -3.86
CA GLU A 69 14.77 18.83 -3.18
C GLU A 69 14.93 17.61 -4.08
N VAL A 70 13.87 17.24 -4.81
CA VAL A 70 13.91 16.09 -5.71
C VAL A 70 14.88 16.32 -6.88
N LEU A 71 14.91 17.52 -7.45
CA LEU A 71 15.84 17.87 -8.53
C LEU A 71 17.29 17.89 -8.03
N LYS A 72 17.52 18.43 -6.83
CA LYS A 72 18.82 18.38 -6.18
C LYS A 72 19.28 16.94 -5.96
N ALA A 73 18.42 16.08 -5.41
CA ALA A 73 18.75 14.66 -5.19
C ALA A 73 19.09 13.94 -6.51
N ALA A 74 18.37 14.22 -7.59
CA ALA A 74 18.68 13.67 -8.90
C ALA A 74 20.03 14.16 -9.46
N HIS A 75 20.33 15.45 -9.29
CA HIS A 75 21.62 16.03 -9.70
C HIS A 75 22.79 15.49 -8.88
N ASP A 76 22.63 15.40 -7.56
CA ASP A 76 23.62 14.86 -6.64
C ASP A 76 23.94 13.39 -7.00
N PHE A 77 22.93 12.61 -7.42
CA PHE A 77 23.12 11.24 -7.91
C PHE A 77 23.87 11.19 -9.24
N GLN A 78 23.51 12.05 -10.19
CA GLN A 78 24.17 12.13 -11.50
C GLN A 78 25.63 12.61 -11.40
N SER A 79 25.93 13.47 -10.43
CA SER A 79 27.27 14.01 -10.19
C SER A 79 28.17 13.07 -9.37
N GLY A 80 27.64 11.95 -8.86
CA GLY A 80 28.41 10.99 -8.06
C GLY A 80 28.68 11.46 -6.62
N ASN A 81 27.90 12.41 -6.11
CA ASN A 81 28.04 12.96 -4.75
C ASN A 81 27.27 12.12 -3.69
N PHE A 82 27.08 10.81 -3.93
CA PHE A 82 26.40 9.86 -3.03
C PHE A 82 27.28 8.66 -2.70
#